data_AF-A0A537IZQ0-F1
#
_entry.id   AF-A0A537IZQ0-F1
#
_cell.length_a   1.000
_cell.length_b   1.000
_cell.length_c   1.000
_cell.angle_alpha   90.00
_cell.angle_beta   90.00
_cell.angle_gamma   90.00
#
_symmetry.space_group_name_H-M   'P 1'
#
loop_
_entity.id
_entity.type
_entity.pdbx_description
1 polymer ?
#
loop_
_entity_poly.entity_id
_entity_poly.type
_entity_poly.pdbx_seq_one_letter_code
_entity_poly.pdbx_strand_id
1 'polypeptide(L)'
;MDKKTAAWLYQIRKPLELQHLYSSPPLPDDPRKRVDLIMHEAVTGRKQHINTFEEMIRPLRRLFRQETFSWHPYHFWDVLSDMRIPNPRVEERLAAMVKKLEEYLLRRGEIQPALFLYKGTKARRLPR
;
A
#
# COMPACT_ATOMS: atom_id res chain seq x y z
N MET A 1 4.97 5.98 5.42
CA MET A 1 5.16 5.81 3.97
C MET A 1 6.44 6.52 3.58
N ASP A 2 7.23 5.94 2.68
CA ASP A 2 8.47 6.53 2.18
C ASP A 2 8.26 7.29 0.86
N LYS A 3 9.31 8.02 0.45
CA LYS A 3 9.27 8.87 -0.74
C LYS A 3 9.11 8.05 -2.03
N LYS A 4 9.70 6.85 -2.11
CA LYS A 4 9.61 5.99 -3.29
C LYS A 4 8.17 5.50 -3.51
N THR A 5 7.50 5.05 -2.45
CA THR A 5 6.10 4.63 -2.50
C THR A 5 5.19 5.79 -2.90
N ALA A 6 5.40 6.96 -2.30
CA ALA A 6 4.61 8.14 -2.63
C ALA A 6 4.82 8.60 -4.09
N ALA A 7 6.06 8.52 -4.60
CA ALA A 7 6.37 8.81 -6.01
C ALA A 7 5.70 7.82 -6.97
N TRP A 8 5.68 6.53 -6.64
CA TRP A 8 4.98 5.53 -7.43
C TRP A 8 3.46 5.77 -7.44
N LEU A 9 2.84 6.05 -6.28
CA LEU A 9 1.42 6.43 -6.22
C LEU A 9 1.12 7.66 -7.07
N TYR A 10 1.99 8.67 -7.03
CA TYR A 10 1.87 9.84 -7.91
C TYR A 10 1.85 9.46 -9.40
N GLN A 11 2.79 8.61 -9.84
CA GLN A 11 2.89 8.19 -11.24
C GLN A 11 1.65 7.45 -11.73
N ILE A 12 0.93 6.75 -10.84
CA ILE A 12 -0.34 6.09 -11.19
C ILE A 12 -1.52 7.09 -11.17
N ARG A 13 -1.58 7.98 -10.18
CA ARG A 13 -2.70 8.92 -9.99
C ARG A 13 -2.73 10.03 -11.06
N LYS A 14 -1.58 10.60 -11.44
CA LYS A 14 -1.53 11.77 -12.34
C LYS A 14 -2.16 11.51 -13.72
N PRO A 15 -1.88 10.39 -14.42
CA PRO A 15 -2.53 10.12 -15.70
C PRO A 15 -4.05 9.98 -15.62
N LEU A 16 -4.58 9.46 -14.49
CA LEU A 16 -6.01 9.32 -14.27
C LEU A 16 -6.67 10.67 -14.02
N GLU A 17 -6.03 11.51 -13.22
CA GLU A 17 -6.48 12.88 -12.97
C GLU A 17 -6.50 13.74 -14.24
N LEU A 18 -5.44 13.66 -15.07
CA LEU A 18 -5.37 14.37 -16.35
C LEU A 18 -6.48 13.97 -17.33
N GLN A 19 -7.09 12.81 -17.14
CA GLN A 19 -8.21 12.31 -17.94
C GLN A 19 -9.57 12.48 -17.24
N HIS A 20 -9.60 13.16 -16.08
CA HIS A 20 -10.79 13.29 -15.24
C HIS A 20 -11.39 11.95 -14.77
N LEU A 21 -10.56 10.90 -14.69
CA LEU A 21 -10.91 9.55 -14.25
C LEU A 21 -10.58 9.30 -12.77
N TYR A 22 -10.37 10.36 -11.98
CA TYR A 22 -9.95 10.30 -10.59
C TYR A 22 -10.66 11.38 -9.77
N SER A 23 -11.27 11.01 -8.64
CA SER A 23 -12.11 11.90 -7.82
C SER A 23 -11.37 12.69 -6.74
N SER A 24 -10.09 12.43 -6.49
CA SER A 24 -9.35 13.19 -5.47
C SER A 24 -9.23 14.67 -5.86
N PRO A 25 -9.13 15.59 -4.88
CA PRO A 25 -8.93 17.01 -5.14
C PRO A 25 -7.78 17.24 -6.12
N PRO A 26 -7.85 18.27 -7.00
CA PRO A 26 -6.77 18.56 -7.93
C PRO A 26 -5.48 18.76 -7.14
N LEU A 27 -4.51 17.92 -7.44
CA LEU A 27 -3.26 17.86 -6.72
C LEU A 27 -2.26 18.80 -7.42
N PRO A 28 -1.29 19.43 -6.70
CA PRO A 28 -0.34 20.35 -7.31
C PRO A 28 0.36 19.78 -8.55
N ASP A 29 0.61 20.63 -9.55
CA ASP A 29 1.34 20.24 -10.76
C ASP A 29 2.83 19.98 -10.51
N ASP A 30 3.40 20.60 -9.46
CA ASP A 30 4.75 20.32 -9.00
C ASP A 30 4.83 18.88 -8.43
N PRO A 31 5.60 17.97 -9.06
CA PRO A 31 5.74 16.59 -8.63
C PRO A 31 6.23 16.46 -7.18
N ARG A 32 7.11 17.37 -6.71
CA ARG A 32 7.68 17.31 -5.36
C ARG A 32 6.61 17.59 -4.31
N LYS A 33 5.87 18.68 -4.50
CA LYS A 33 4.77 19.08 -3.59
C LYS A 33 3.70 18.00 -3.49
N ARG A 34 3.45 17.28 -4.59
CA ARG A 34 2.47 16.20 -4.60
C ARG A 34 2.96 14.93 -3.90
N VAL A 35 4.24 14.56 -4.07
CA VAL A 35 4.84 13.46 -3.30
C VAL A 35 4.78 13.76 -1.80
N ASP A 36 5.10 15.00 -1.41
CA ASP A 36 5.02 15.44 -0.02
C ASP A 36 3.57 15.41 0.50
N LEU A 37 2.58 15.79 -0.33
CA LEU A 37 1.17 15.70 0.01
C LEU A 37 0.69 14.25 0.21
N ILE A 38 1.06 13.32 -0.68
CA ILE A 38 0.75 11.89 -0.54
C ILE A 38 1.37 11.33 0.75
N MET A 39 2.61 11.71 1.06
CA MET A 39 3.25 11.33 2.32
C MET A 39 2.50 11.90 3.53
N HIS A 40 2.06 13.16 3.46
CA HIS A 40 1.29 13.80 4.51
C HIS A 40 -0.07 13.10 4.73
N GLU A 41 -0.83 12.83 3.66
CA GLU A 41 -2.08 12.05 3.71
C GLU A 41 -1.90 10.65 4.32
N ALA A 42 -0.75 10.02 4.09
CA ALA A 42 -0.44 8.73 4.69
C ALA A 42 -0.24 8.79 6.22
N VAL A 43 0.07 9.98 6.76
CA VAL A 43 0.28 10.24 8.19
C VAL A 43 -0.95 10.89 8.83
N THR A 44 -1.74 11.65 8.07
CA THR A 44 -2.93 12.36 8.55
C THR A 44 -4.21 11.75 7.96
N GLY A 45 -5.08 11.19 8.80
CA GLY A 45 -6.35 10.57 8.37
C GLY A 45 -6.58 9.18 8.98
N ARG A 46 -7.21 8.25 8.24
CA ARG A 46 -7.53 6.87 8.69
C ARG A 46 -6.33 6.08 9.24
N LYS A 47 -5.10 6.51 8.93
CA LYS A 47 -3.85 5.81 9.26
C LYS A 47 -3.19 6.27 10.58
N GLN A 48 -3.77 7.25 11.29
CA GLN A 48 -3.20 7.79 12.55
C GLN A 48 -3.09 6.76 13.71
N HIS A 49 -3.76 5.61 13.62
CA HIS A 49 -3.79 4.58 14.67
C HIS A 49 -3.40 3.18 14.15
N ILE A 50 -2.57 3.11 13.10
CA ILE A 50 -2.09 1.82 12.59
C ILE A 50 -0.82 1.41 13.34
N ASN A 51 -0.84 0.22 13.93
CA ASN A 51 0.35 -0.38 14.54
C ASN A 51 1.50 -0.45 13.52
N THR A 52 2.71 -0.12 13.95
CA THR A 52 3.91 -0.31 13.16
C THR A 52 4.17 -1.80 12.88
N PHE A 53 4.98 -2.09 11.87
CA PHE A 53 5.41 -3.46 11.58
C PHE A 53 6.03 -4.14 12.81
N GLU A 54 6.90 -3.44 13.53
CA GLU A 54 7.57 -3.97 14.72
C GLU A 54 6.57 -4.29 15.85
N GLU A 55 5.59 -3.41 16.08
CA GLU A 55 4.52 -3.64 17.06
C GLU A 55 3.66 -4.86 16.70
N MET A 56 3.40 -5.10 15.41
CA MET A 56 2.63 -6.26 14.96
C MET A 56 3.45 -7.56 14.94
N ILE A 57 4.69 -7.53 14.44
CA ILE A 57 5.47 -8.77 14.21
C ILE A 57 6.05 -9.34 15.51
N ARG A 58 6.39 -8.48 16.48
CA ARG A 58 6.96 -8.89 17.77
C ARG A 58 6.08 -9.90 18.53
N PRO A 59 4.78 -9.64 18.80
CA PRO A 59 3.92 -10.62 19.49
C PRO A 59 3.73 -11.90 18.66
N LEU A 60 3.66 -11.80 17.33
CA LEU A 60 3.52 -12.97 16.46
C LEU A 60 4.72 -13.91 16.55
N ARG A 61 5.94 -13.36 16.47
CA ARG A 61 7.18 -14.15 16.61
C ARG A 61 7.38 -14.70 18.02
N ARG A 62 6.84 -14.03 19.05
CA ARG A 62 6.88 -14.52 20.43
C ARG A 62 5.96 -15.72 20.65
N LEU A 63 4.78 -15.74 20.04
CA LEU A 63 3.73 -16.72 20.32
C LEU A 63 3.68 -17.88 19.31
N PHE A 64 4.23 -17.69 18.12
CA PHE A 64 4.14 -18.63 17.03
C PHE A 64 5.52 -18.89 16.41
N ARG A 65 5.76 -20.13 15.98
CA ARG A 65 6.86 -20.43 15.05
C ARG A 65 6.40 -20.03 13.65
N GLN A 66 7.15 -19.15 12.99
CA GLN A 66 6.82 -18.67 11.66
C GLN A 66 6.94 -19.81 10.63
N GLU A 67 5.85 -20.06 9.89
CA GLU A 67 5.84 -20.98 8.75
C GLU A 67 5.96 -20.23 7.43
N THR A 68 5.24 -19.11 7.31
CA THR A 68 5.24 -18.30 6.08
C THR A 68 5.11 -16.84 6.44
N PHE A 69 5.85 -16.01 5.71
CA PHE A 69 5.75 -14.56 5.75
C PHE A 69 5.82 -14.03 4.32
N SER A 70 4.92 -13.11 3.98
CA SER A 70 4.98 -12.39 2.71
C SER A 70 4.44 -10.97 2.87
N TRP A 71 5.05 -10.03 2.17
CA TRP A 71 4.46 -8.70 1.98
C TRP A 71 3.25 -8.80 1.05
N HIS A 72 2.20 -8.05 1.37
CA HIS A 72 0.96 -8.03 0.59
C HIS A 72 0.75 -6.63 -0.02
N PRO A 73 0.38 -6.54 -1.31
CA PRO A 73 0.04 -5.26 -1.93
C PRO A 73 -1.19 -4.66 -1.24
N TYR A 74 -1.16 -3.37 -1.01
CA TYR A 74 -2.27 -2.65 -0.39
C TYR A 74 -2.40 -1.22 -0.88
N HIS A 75 -1.30 -0.57 -1.26
CA HIS A 75 -1.33 0.82 -1.71
C HIS A 75 -2.15 1.00 -2.99
N PHE A 76 -2.28 -0.04 -3.83
CA PHE A 76 -3.17 -0.02 -4.98
C PHE A 76 -4.62 0.29 -4.58
N TRP A 77 -5.08 -0.12 -3.39
CA TRP A 77 -6.42 0.23 -2.92
C TRP A 77 -6.64 1.73 -2.80
N ASP A 78 -5.60 2.49 -2.41
CA ASP A 78 -5.65 3.95 -2.34
C ASP A 78 -5.73 4.60 -3.73
N VAL A 79 -5.50 3.85 -4.82
CA VAL A 79 -5.77 4.29 -6.20
C VAL A 79 -7.19 3.87 -6.58
N LEU A 80 -7.57 2.63 -6.31
CA LEU A 80 -8.86 2.07 -6.72
C LEU A 80 -10.04 2.81 -6.09
N SER A 81 -9.93 3.27 -4.84
CA SER A 81 -11.01 3.98 -4.13
C SER A 81 -11.52 5.23 -4.86
N ASP A 82 -10.63 5.91 -5.57
CA ASP A 82 -10.89 7.22 -6.16
C ASP A 82 -10.97 7.18 -7.68
N MET A 83 -10.78 5.99 -8.27
CA MET A 83 -10.92 5.77 -9.70
C MET A 83 -12.39 5.94 -10.15
N ARG A 84 -12.59 6.59 -11.30
CA ARG A 84 -13.91 6.87 -11.90
C ARG A 84 -13.92 6.49 -13.39
N ILE A 85 -13.48 5.27 -13.70
CA ILE A 85 -13.45 4.78 -15.08
C ILE A 85 -14.86 4.32 -15.48
N PRO A 86 -15.50 4.90 -16.52
CA PRO A 86 -16.87 4.55 -16.88
C PRO A 86 -17.03 3.12 -17.40
N ASN A 87 -15.96 2.53 -17.94
CA ASN A 87 -15.97 1.19 -18.52
C ASN A 87 -15.46 0.15 -17.51
N PRO A 88 -16.32 -0.75 -16.99
CA PRO A 88 -15.93 -1.72 -15.95
C PRO A 88 -14.79 -2.66 -16.38
N ARG A 89 -14.74 -3.05 -17.66
CA ARG A 89 -13.66 -3.93 -18.17
C ARG A 89 -12.31 -3.22 -18.20
N VAL A 90 -12.31 -1.92 -18.46
CA VAL A 90 -11.08 -1.10 -18.45
C VAL A 90 -10.65 -0.85 -17.01
N GLU A 91 -11.59 -0.54 -16.13
CA GLU A 91 -11.36 -0.38 -14.70
C GLU A 91 -10.72 -1.64 -14.09
N GLU A 92 -11.30 -2.81 -14.33
CA GLU A 92 -10.81 -4.10 -13.82
C GLU A 92 -9.39 -4.39 -14.33
N ARG A 93 -9.14 -4.17 -15.62
CA ARG A 93 -7.80 -4.39 -16.22
C ARG A 93 -6.77 -3.45 -15.62
N LEU A 94 -7.11 -2.18 -15.44
CA LEU A 94 -6.20 -1.21 -14.83
C LEU A 94 -5.95 -1.56 -13.36
N ALA A 95 -6.99 -1.91 -12.61
CA ALA A 95 -6.86 -2.34 -11.22
C ALA A 95 -5.94 -3.55 -11.07
N ALA A 96 -6.13 -4.57 -11.92
CA ALA A 96 -5.27 -5.74 -11.96
C ALA A 96 -3.82 -5.40 -12.32
N MET A 97 -3.60 -4.48 -13.25
CA MET A 97 -2.27 -4.01 -13.64
C MET A 97 -1.57 -3.29 -12.49
N VAL A 98 -2.24 -2.32 -11.84
CA VAL A 98 -1.68 -1.56 -10.71
C VAL A 98 -1.33 -2.50 -9.55
N LYS A 99 -2.20 -3.45 -9.23
CA LYS A 99 -1.92 -4.47 -8.21
C LYS A 99 -0.68 -5.30 -8.55
N LYS A 100 -0.59 -5.82 -9.78
CA LYS A 100 0.58 -6.62 -10.22
C LYS A 100 1.88 -5.82 -10.19
N LEU A 101 1.82 -4.53 -10.54
CA LEU A 101 2.98 -3.64 -10.48
C LEU A 101 3.42 -3.40 -9.02
N GLU A 102 2.48 -3.18 -8.10
CA GLU A 102 2.80 -3.07 -6.68
C GLU A 102 3.45 -4.35 -6.16
N GLU A 103 2.88 -5.53 -6.47
CA GLU A 103 3.46 -6.82 -6.08
C GLU A 103 4.90 -6.98 -6.57
N TYR A 104 5.17 -6.58 -7.81
CA TYR A 104 6.51 -6.62 -8.39
C TYR A 104 7.49 -5.69 -7.65
N LEU A 105 7.09 -4.45 -7.39
CA LEU A 105 7.93 -3.45 -6.70
C LEU A 105 8.17 -3.84 -5.24
N LEU A 106 7.17 -4.40 -4.56
CA LEU A 106 7.30 -4.91 -3.19
C LEU A 106 8.32 -6.06 -3.10
N ARG A 107 8.26 -7.02 -4.03
CA ARG A 107 9.22 -8.13 -4.07
C ARG A 107 10.66 -7.67 -4.27
N ARG A 108 10.86 -6.53 -4.93
CA ARG A 108 12.17 -5.92 -5.15
C ARG A 108 12.61 -4.96 -4.03
N GLY A 109 11.74 -4.67 -3.05
CA GLY A 109 12.02 -3.68 -2.01
C GLY A 109 12.10 -2.24 -2.55
N GLU A 110 11.50 -1.97 -3.71
CA GLU A 110 11.52 -0.64 -4.33
C GLU A 110 10.47 0.31 -3.75
N ILE A 111 9.44 -0.24 -3.12
CA ILE A 111 8.44 0.50 -2.37
C ILE A 111 8.26 -0.11 -0.98
N GLN A 112 7.89 0.73 -0.02
CA GLN A 112 7.64 0.33 1.35
C GLN A 112 6.35 -0.50 1.43
N PRO A 113 6.36 -1.68 2.06
CA PRO A 113 5.14 -2.45 2.29
C PRO A 113 4.21 -1.76 3.29
N ALA A 114 2.90 -1.92 3.09
CA ALA A 114 1.88 -1.49 4.05
C ALA A 114 1.22 -2.65 4.80
N LEU A 115 1.15 -3.84 4.21
CA LEU A 115 0.56 -5.04 4.81
C LEU A 115 1.47 -6.26 4.65
N PHE A 116 1.33 -7.20 5.56
CA PHE A 116 1.96 -8.52 5.46
C PHE A 116 0.98 -9.63 5.82
N LEU A 117 1.23 -10.81 5.28
CA LEU A 117 0.62 -12.06 5.70
C LEU A 117 1.63 -12.85 6.52
N TYR A 118 1.22 -13.26 7.72
CA TYR A 118 2.00 -14.12 8.60
C TYR A 118 1.20 -15.39 8.92
N LYS A 119 1.79 -16.54 8.63
CA LYS A 119 1.27 -17.84 9.03
C LYS A 119 2.27 -18.48 10.00
N GLY A 120 1.77 -18.94 11.13
CA GLY A 120 2.60 -19.64 12.11
C GLY A 120 1.80 -20.61 12.95
N THR A 121 2.49 -21.63 13.45
CA THR A 121 1.96 -22.60 14.39
C THR A 121 2.28 -22.18 15.82
N LYS A 122 1.34 -22.42 16.73
CA LYS A 122 1.49 -22.02 18.14
C LYS A 122 2.75 -22.64 18.73
N ALA A 123 3.62 -21.82 19.29
CA ALA A 123 4.80 -22.32 19.98
C ALA A 123 4.33 -23.13 21.21
N ARG A 124 4.73 -24.40 21.32
CA ARG A 124 4.49 -25.20 22.53
C ARG A 124 5.15 -24.46 23.70
N ARG A 125 4.37 -24.09 24.72
CA ARG A 125 4.95 -23.66 26.00
C ARG A 125 5.66 -24.90 26.56
N LEU A 126 6.99 -24.81 26.75
CA LEU A 126 7.65 -25.75 27.65
C LEU A 126 7.01 -25.58 29.03
N PRO A 127 6.69 -26.68 29.75
CA PRO A 127 6.28 -26.57 31.14
C PRO A 127 7.35 -25.80 31.91
N ARG A 128 6.91 -24.86 32.74
CA ARG A 128 7.80 -24.22 33.72
C ARG A 128 8.14 -25.23 34.82
#